data_AF-R4KFH4-F1
#
_entry.id   AF-R4KFH4-F1
#
_cell.length_a   1.000
_cell.length_b   1.000
_cell.length_c   1.000
_cell.angle_alpha   90.00
_cell.angle_beta   90.00
_cell.angle_gamma   90.00
#
_symmetry.space_group_name_H-M   'P 1'
#
loop_
_entity.id
_entity.type
_entity.pdbx_description
1 polymer ?
#
loop_
_entity_poly.entity_id
_entity_poly.type
_entity_poly.pdbx_seq_one_letter_code
_entity_poly.pdbx_strand_id
1 'polypeptide(L)'
;MESFSKKRPTFDQFKVWFMDEVNRYSKNNIDNSYMSWSDVGNDEIRAEIIESFMKVLEKSFGFRPLIEDPLSTMDGSVESVVIRIYHVFSTMFLVEHINEKMYGERAKRLN
;
A
#
# COMPACT_ATOMS: atom_id res chain seq x y z
N MET A 1 -6.24 18.30 11.88
CA MET A 1 -5.04 17.51 11.55
C MET A 1 -5.15 16.22 12.31
N GLU A 2 -5.54 15.14 11.64
CA GLU A 2 -5.50 13.81 12.25
C GLU A 2 -4.01 13.44 12.43
N SER A 3 -3.59 13.30 13.69
CA SER A 3 -2.27 12.82 14.04
C SER A 3 -2.08 11.42 13.47
N PHE A 4 -0.94 11.13 12.81
CA PHE A 4 -0.57 9.77 12.45
C PHE A 4 -0.27 8.96 13.73
N SER A 5 -1.32 8.43 14.37
CA SER A 5 -1.18 7.55 15.53
C SER A 5 -0.91 6.09 15.15
N LYS A 6 -0.95 5.76 13.86
CA LYS A 6 -0.84 4.38 13.38
C LYS A 6 0.60 3.97 13.21
N LYS A 7 0.98 2.85 13.83
CA LYS A 7 2.28 2.21 13.63
C LYS A 7 2.44 1.76 12.17
N ARG A 8 3.66 1.81 11.65
CA ARG A 8 3.99 1.22 10.34
C ARG A 8 3.62 -0.28 10.37
N PRO A 9 2.83 -0.79 9.42
CA PRO A 9 2.56 -2.22 9.31
C PRO A 9 3.84 -3.00 9.00
N THR A 10 3.88 -4.27 9.40
CA THR A 10 4.89 -5.20 8.88
C THR A 10 4.56 -5.57 7.44
N PHE A 11 5.55 -6.11 6.72
CA PHE A 11 5.32 -6.61 5.36
C PHE A 11 4.23 -7.68 5.31
N ASP A 12 4.21 -8.61 6.27
CA ASP A 12 3.20 -9.68 6.30
C ASP A 12 1.77 -9.15 6.51
N GLN A 13 1.59 -8.15 7.38
CA GLN A 13 0.28 -7.49 7.54
C GLN A 13 -0.15 -6.80 6.25
N PHE A 14 0.78 -6.10 5.61
CA PHE A 14 0.54 -5.41 4.36
C PHE A 14 0.17 -6.36 3.23
N LYS A 15 0.85 -7.51 3.16
CA LYS A 15 0.55 -8.59 2.22
C LYS A 15 -0.84 -9.16 2.44
N VAL A 16 -1.22 -9.44 3.69
CA VAL A 16 -2.58 -9.90 4.02
C VAL A 16 -3.63 -8.90 3.51
N TRP A 17 -3.46 -7.61 3.77
CA TRP A 17 -4.41 -6.60 3.29
C TRP A 17 -4.51 -6.52 1.77
N PHE A 18 -3.38 -6.67 1.06
CA PHE A 18 -3.39 -6.72 -0.39
C PHE A 18 -4.09 -7.97 -0.91
N MET A 19 -3.83 -9.12 -0.29
CA MET A 19 -4.50 -10.38 -0.65
C MET A 19 -6.01 -10.32 -0.38
N ASP A 20 -6.45 -9.58 0.65
CA ASP A 20 -7.87 -9.33 0.87
C ASP A 20 -8.49 -8.54 -0.29
N GLU A 21 -7.77 -7.56 -0.87
CA GLU A 21 -8.22 -6.87 -2.09
C GLU A 21 -8.23 -7.80 -3.29
N VAL A 22 -7.17 -8.59 -3.48
CA VAL A 22 -7.13 -9.59 -4.57
C VAL A 22 -8.36 -10.50 -4.51
N ASN A 23 -8.71 -11.00 -3.32
CA ASN A 23 -9.87 -11.87 -3.13
C ASN A 23 -11.23 -11.17 -3.26
N ARG A 24 -11.30 -9.85 -3.05
CA ARG A 24 -12.53 -9.08 -3.29
C ARG A 24 -12.90 -8.98 -4.76
N TYR A 25 -11.88 -8.89 -5.63
CA TYR A 25 -12.05 -8.67 -7.07
C TYR A 25 -11.91 -9.96 -7.88
N SER A 26 -11.16 -10.91 -7.36
CA SER A 26 -11.05 -12.26 -7.90
C SER A 26 -12.33 -13.05 -7.66
N LYS A 27 -12.81 -13.76 -8.68
CA LYS A 27 -13.91 -14.74 -8.53
C LYS A 27 -13.47 -16.02 -7.81
N ASN A 28 -12.16 -16.23 -7.68
CA ASN A 28 -11.55 -17.38 -7.03
C ASN A 28 -10.94 -16.96 -5.69
N ASN A 29 -11.01 -17.84 -4.69
CA ASN A 29 -10.32 -17.60 -3.42
C ASN A 29 -8.82 -17.90 -3.62
N ILE A 30 -8.05 -16.85 -3.88
CA ILE A 30 -6.61 -16.88 -4.11
C ILE A 30 -5.88 -16.79 -2.77
N ASP A 31 -5.14 -17.83 -2.41
CA ASP A 31 -4.34 -17.90 -1.18
C ASP A 31 -2.82 -17.87 -1.43
N ASN A 32 -2.39 -18.07 -2.68
CA ASN A 32 -0.96 -18.17 -3.03
C ASN A 32 -0.41 -16.84 -3.58
N SER A 33 0.27 -16.06 -2.74
CA SER A 33 0.94 -14.82 -3.18
C SER A 33 2.12 -15.02 -4.15
N TYR A 34 2.61 -16.25 -4.32
CA TYR A 34 3.66 -16.58 -5.28
C TYR A 34 3.12 -16.87 -6.69
N MET A 35 1.80 -16.90 -6.88
CA MET A 35 1.22 -17.07 -8.20
C MET A 35 1.56 -15.88 -9.11
N SER A 36 1.54 -16.10 -10.42
CA SER A 36 1.77 -15.04 -11.38
C SER A 36 0.72 -13.95 -11.24
N TRP A 37 1.13 -12.69 -11.30
CA TRP A 37 0.22 -11.56 -11.28
C TRP A 37 -0.73 -11.59 -12.46
N SER A 38 -0.30 -12.11 -13.63
CA SER A 38 -1.14 -12.32 -14.81
C SER A 38 -2.31 -13.26 -14.58
N ASP A 39 -2.20 -14.16 -13.61
CA ASP A 39 -3.19 -15.21 -13.39
C ASP A 39 -4.32 -14.73 -12.47
N VAL A 40 -4.15 -13.56 -11.82
CA VAL A 40 -5.18 -12.95 -10.96
C VAL A 40 -6.34 -12.40 -11.79
N GLY A 41 -6.07 -11.88 -12.99
CA GLY A 41 -7.07 -11.29 -13.85
C GLY A 41 -6.45 -10.51 -15.01
N ASN A 42 -7.30 -9.94 -15.86
CA ASN A 42 -6.86 -9.04 -16.92
C ASN A 42 -6.32 -7.72 -16.33
N ASP A 43 -5.72 -6.88 -17.18
CA ASP A 43 -5.12 -5.60 -16.76
C ASP A 43 -6.12 -4.68 -16.05
N GLU A 44 -7.39 -4.71 -16.45
CA GLU A 44 -8.47 -3.93 -15.84
C GLU A 44 -8.74 -4.36 -14.40
N ILE A 45 -8.96 -5.67 -14.15
CA ILE A 45 -9.15 -6.22 -12.79
C ILE A 45 -7.94 -5.91 -11.93
N ARG A 46 -6.73 -6.08 -12.47
CA ARG A 46 -5.49 -5.81 -11.75
C ARG A 46 -5.36 -4.34 -11.38
N ALA A 47 -5.72 -3.43 -12.28
CA ALA A 47 -5.76 -1.99 -12.01
C ALA A 47 -6.81 -1.65 -10.93
N GLU A 48 -7.98 -2.27 -10.95
CA GLU A 48 -9.02 -2.08 -9.93
C GLU A 48 -8.55 -2.55 -8.53
N ILE A 49 -7.87 -3.69 -8.45
CA ILE A 49 -7.28 -4.19 -7.20
C ILE A 49 -6.28 -3.17 -6.63
N ILE A 50 -5.37 -2.69 -7.48
CA ILE A 50 -4.35 -1.70 -7.08
C ILE A 50 -5.04 -0.42 -6.60
N GLU A 51 -6.00 0.10 -7.36
CA GLU A 51 -6.75 1.31 -7.01
C GLU A 51 -7.48 1.17 -5.68
N SER A 52 -8.18 0.04 -5.48
CA SER A 52 -8.86 -0.27 -4.22
C SER A 52 -7.88 -0.27 -3.05
N PHE A 53 -6.75 -0.93 -3.22
CA PHE A 53 -5.73 -0.99 -2.19
C PHE A 53 -5.11 0.38 -1.87
N MET A 54 -4.87 1.22 -2.88
CA MET A 54 -4.40 2.60 -2.66
C MET A 54 -5.40 3.42 -1.83
N LYS A 55 -6.70 3.25 -2.07
CA LYS A 55 -7.75 3.89 -1.25
C LYS A 55 -7.75 3.38 0.20
N VAL A 56 -7.48 2.09 0.42
CA VAL A 56 -7.31 1.54 1.78
C VAL A 56 -6.14 2.21 2.49
N LEU A 57 -5.00 2.38 1.81
CA LEU A 57 -3.83 3.04 2.39
C LEU A 57 -4.10 4.52 2.65
N GLU A 58 -4.71 5.24 1.71
CA GLU A 58 -5.06 6.65 1.86
C GLU A 58 -6.02 6.87 3.03
N LYS A 59 -7.08 6.07 3.13
CA LYS A 59 -8.02 6.13 4.25
C LYS A 59 -7.36 5.74 5.58
N SER A 60 -6.42 4.80 5.55
CA SER A 60 -5.79 4.30 6.76
C SER A 60 -4.70 5.24 7.27
N PHE A 61 -3.90 5.83 6.39
CA PHE A 61 -2.69 6.55 6.75
C PHE A 61 -2.73 8.02 6.35
N GLY A 62 -3.79 8.51 5.71
CA GLY A 62 -3.91 9.92 5.30
C GLY A 62 -3.05 10.30 4.09
N PHE A 63 -2.40 9.33 3.44
CA PHE A 63 -1.64 9.56 2.21
C PHE A 63 -1.73 8.37 1.27
N ARG A 64 -1.57 8.67 -0.02
CA ARG A 64 -1.58 7.69 -1.09
C ARG A 64 -0.17 7.47 -1.64
N PRO A 65 0.34 6.22 -1.69
CA PRO A 65 1.61 5.94 -2.36
C PRO A 65 1.60 6.39 -3.82
N LEU A 66 2.63 7.12 -4.23
CA LEU A 66 2.80 7.57 -5.61
C LEU A 66 3.71 6.60 -6.36
N ILE A 67 3.14 5.82 -7.27
CA ILE A 67 3.86 4.80 -8.05
C ILE A 67 3.74 5.20 -9.51
N GLU A 68 4.88 5.46 -10.15
CA GLU A 68 4.93 5.95 -11.54
C GLU A 68 4.70 4.82 -12.56
N ASP A 69 5.14 3.61 -12.23
CA ASP A 69 5.03 2.45 -13.12
C ASP A 69 3.63 1.82 -13.05
N PRO A 70 3.04 1.39 -14.18
CA PRO A 70 1.76 0.70 -14.20
C PRO A 70 1.90 -0.71 -13.61
N LEU A 71 1.58 -0.84 -12.32
CA LEU A 71 1.64 -2.12 -11.61
C LEU A 71 0.66 -3.18 -12.16
N SER A 72 -0.40 -2.77 -12.84
CA SER A 72 -1.36 -3.69 -13.45
C SER A 72 -0.75 -4.55 -14.54
N THR A 73 0.28 -4.05 -15.23
CA THR A 73 0.98 -4.76 -16.32
C THR A 73 2.35 -5.29 -15.88
N MET A 74 2.64 -5.26 -14.57
CA MET A 74 3.93 -5.71 -14.05
C MET A 74 4.08 -7.23 -14.23
N ASP A 75 5.24 -7.64 -14.74
CA ASP A 75 5.65 -9.04 -14.75
C ASP A 75 6.13 -9.47 -13.37
N GLY A 76 5.73 -10.66 -12.94
CA GLY A 76 6.14 -11.24 -11.67
C GLY A 76 4.97 -11.85 -10.89
N SER A 77 5.23 -12.16 -9.62
CA SER A 77 4.22 -12.68 -8.71
C SER A 77 3.37 -11.58 -8.07
N VAL A 78 2.24 -11.97 -7.48
CA VAL A 78 1.44 -11.06 -6.63
C VAL A 78 2.32 -10.43 -5.55
N GLU A 79 3.18 -11.21 -4.90
CA GLU A 79 4.10 -10.72 -3.86
C GLU A 79 5.07 -9.65 -4.41
N SER A 80 5.49 -9.75 -5.67
CA SER A 80 6.37 -8.76 -6.28
C SER A 80 5.70 -7.38 -6.39
N VAL A 81 4.40 -7.36 -6.71
CA VAL A 81 3.57 -6.15 -6.70
C VAL A 81 3.46 -5.59 -5.27
N VAL A 82 3.18 -6.46 -4.29
CA VAL A 82 3.11 -6.06 -2.87
C VAL A 82 4.42 -5.44 -2.39
N ILE A 83 5.57 -6.03 -2.74
CA ILE A 83 6.90 -5.51 -2.39
C ILE A 83 7.09 -4.10 -2.94
N ARG A 84 6.72 -3.87 -4.20
CA ARG A 84 6.86 -2.55 -4.85
C ARG A 84 6.02 -1.50 -4.14
N ILE A 85 4.76 -1.80 -3.86
CA ILE A 85 3.86 -0.89 -3.14
C ILE A 85 4.37 -0.64 -1.71
N TYR A 86 4.75 -1.71 -0.99
CA TYR A 86 5.23 -1.61 0.39
C TYR A 86 6.51 -0.78 0.51
N HIS A 87 7.40 -0.87 -0.48
CA HIS A 87 8.62 -0.06 -0.52
C HIS A 87 8.30 1.43 -0.61
N VAL A 88 7.46 1.83 -1.58
CA VAL A 88 7.06 3.23 -1.76
C VAL A 88 6.31 3.73 -0.53
N PHE A 89 5.35 2.94 -0.04
CA PHE A 89 4.59 3.24 1.17
C PHE A 89 5.52 3.45 2.37
N SER A 90 6.51 2.56 2.58
CA SER A 90 7.44 2.65 3.72
C SER A 90 8.31 3.90 3.68
N THR A 91 8.76 4.29 2.48
CA THR A 91 9.53 5.52 2.27
C THR A 91 8.68 6.75 2.60
N MET A 92 7.45 6.82 2.07
CA MET A 92 6.54 7.93 2.33
C MET A 92 6.12 8.00 3.80
N PHE A 93 5.77 6.87 4.42
CA PHE A 93 5.41 6.79 5.83
C PHE A 93 6.51 7.35 6.73
N LEU A 94 7.78 7.05 6.42
CA LEU A 94 8.92 7.56 7.18
C LEU A 94 9.06 9.09 7.02
N VAL A 95 8.93 9.60 5.79
CA VAL A 95 9.00 11.05 5.51
C VAL A 95 7.88 11.80 6.25
N GLU A 96 6.65 11.33 6.17
CA GLU A 96 5.50 11.92 6.89
C GLU A 96 5.73 11.93 8.40
N HIS A 97 6.21 10.81 8.96
CA HIS A 97 6.46 10.73 10.40
C HIS A 97 7.64 11.61 10.86
N ILE A 98 8.66 11.82 10.02
CA ILE A 98 9.75 12.78 10.28
C ILE A 98 9.18 14.20 10.28
N ASN A 99 8.38 14.55 9.27
CA ASN A 99 7.77 15.87 9.15
C ASN A 99 6.93 16.19 10.39
N GLU A 100 6.04 15.28 10.81
CA GLU A 100 5.23 15.46 12.02
C GLU A 100 6.07 15.71 13.28
N LYS A 101 7.15 14.95 13.50
CA LYS A 101 8.04 15.16 14.65
C LYS A 101 8.67 16.56 14.61
N MET A 102 9.16 16.99 13.44
CA MET A 102 9.77 18.30 13.27
C MET A 102 8.78 19.45 13.54
N TYR A 103 7.53 19.34 13.07
CA TYR A 103 6.48 20.34 13.34
C TYR A 103 6.06 20.34 14.82
N GLY A 104 5.93 19.17 15.44
CA GLY A 104 5.60 19.03 16.86
C GLY A 104 6.68 19.61 17.79
N GLU A 105 7.95 19.43 17.45
CA GLU A 105 9.07 20.04 18.20
C GLU A 105 9.14 21.56 18.03
N ARG A 106 8.87 22.10 16.83
CA ARG A 106 8.81 23.55 16.61
C ARG A 106 7.66 24.20 17.37
N ALA A 107 6.48 23.58 17.42
CA ALA A 107 5.35 24.08 18.20
C ALA A 107 5.62 24.10 19.72
N LYS A 108 6.40 23.14 20.23
CA LYS A 108 6.85 23.11 21.64
C LYS A 108 7.92 24.14 21.98
N ARG A 109 8.70 24.62 21.01
CA ARG A 109 9.72 25.66 21.21
C ARG A 109 9.18 27.09 21.10
N LEU A 110 7.95 27.24 20.60
CA LEU A 110 7.26 28.52 20.42
C LEU A 110 6.18 28.78 21.49
N ASN A 111 6.01 27.85 22.44
CA ASN A 111 5.28 28.02 23.69
C ASN A 111 6.26 27.96 24.85
#